data_AF-A0A967HWY8-F1
#
_entry.id   AF-A0A967HWY8-F1
#
_cell.length_a   1.000
_cell.length_b   1.000
_cell.length_c   1.000
_cell.angle_alpha   90.00
_cell.angle_beta   90.00
_cell.angle_gamma   90.00
#
_symmetry.space_group_name_H-M   'P 1'
#
loop_
_entity.id
_entity.type
_entity.pdbx_description
1 polymer ?
#
loop_
_entity_poly.entity_id
_entity_poly.type
_entity_poly.pdbx_seq_one_letter_code
_entity_poly.pdbx_strand_id
1 'polypeptide(L)' 'IIDVGVNEVGRTEDGKRILKGDVAFDEASEVASAITPVPGGVGPMTITMLMKNTVHACKVHNKLI' A
#
# COMPACT_ATOMS: atom_id res chain seq x y z
N ILE A 1 -3.85 9.52 -8.09
CA ILE A 1 -3.09 9.81 -6.86
C ILE A 1 -2.72 8.50 -6.21
N ILE A 2 -1.44 8.29 -5.90
CA ILE A 2 -0.97 7.14 -5.14
C ILE A 2 -0.59 7.63 -3.75
N ASP A 3 -1.41 7.29 -2.78
CA ASP A 3 -1.19 7.57 -1.37
C ASP A 3 -0.37 6.44 -0.76
N VAL A 4 0.88 6.76 -0.42
CA VAL A 4 1.85 5.81 0.15
C VAL A 4 1.85 5.88 1.69
N GLY A 5 1.22 6.93 2.25
CA GLY A 5 1.21 7.22 3.67
C GLY A 5 0.49 6.15 4.48
N VAL A 6 1.05 5.82 5.65
CA VAL A 6 0.41 4.94 6.62
C VAL A 6 0.63 5.51 8.01
N ASN A 7 -0.38 6.21 8.51
CA ASN A 7 -0.37 6.87 9.81
C ASN A 7 -1.38 6.18 10.75
N GLU A 8 -0.93 5.71 11.92
CA GLU A 8 -1.84 5.21 12.97
C GLU A 8 -2.40 6.40 13.74
N VAL A 9 -3.72 6.60 13.66
CA VAL A 9 -4.41 7.75 14.28
C VAL A 9 -5.27 7.36 15.48
N GLY A 10 -5.22 6.09 15.87
CA GLY A 10 -6.00 5.55 17.00
C GLY A 10 -6.30 4.07 16.83
N ARG A 11 -7.22 3.59 17.66
CA ARG A 11 -7.69 2.19 17.64
C ARG A 11 -9.20 2.12 17.72
N THR A 12 -9.79 1.12 17.07
CA THR A 12 -11.20 0.78 17.22
C THR A 12 -11.47 0.22 18.62
N GLU A 13 -12.74 0.10 19.00
CA GLU A 13 -13.14 -0.51 20.27
C GLU A 13 -12.63 -1.96 20.40
N ASP A 14 -12.58 -2.69 19.28
CA ASP A 14 -11.99 -4.04 19.19
C ASP A 14 -10.43 -4.06 19.18
N GLY A 15 -9.80 -2.90 19.35
CA GLY A 15 -8.34 -2.74 19.40
C GLY A 15 -7.63 -2.75 18.04
N LYS A 16 -8.35 -2.75 16.91
CA LYS A 16 -7.73 -2.67 15.58
C LYS A 16 -7.19 -1.26 15.32
N ARG A 17 -6.02 -1.16 14.71
CA ARG A 17 -5.42 0.14 14.33
C ARG A 17 -6.29 0.84 13.30
N ILE A 18 -6.53 2.13 13.52
CA ILE A 18 -7.15 3.03 12.54
C ILE A 18 -6.01 3.65 11.74
N LEU A 19 -5.99 3.38 10.44
CA LEU A 19 -4.96 3.86 9.53
C LEU A 19 -5.52 4.96 8.64
N LYS A 20 -4.76 6.04 8.48
CA LYS A 20 -5.01 7.11 7.51
C LYS A 20 -3.79 7.33 6.63
N GLY A 21 -4.04 7.70 5.38
CA GLY A 21 -3.00 8.06 4.41
C GLY A 21 -2.59 9.52 4.54
N ASP A 22 -1.73 9.97 3.63
CA ASP A 22 -1.27 11.36 3.56
C ASP A 22 -2.27 12.27 2.84
N VAL A 23 -3.28 11.69 2.18
CA VAL A 23 -4.23 12.40 1.34
C VAL A 23 -5.62 12.44 1.99
N ALA A 24 -6.28 13.60 1.89
CA ALA A 24 -7.71 13.74 2.17
C ALA A 24 -8.53 13.02 1.07
N PHE A 25 -8.83 11.75 1.28
CA PHE A 25 -9.39 10.86 0.25
C PHE A 25 -10.70 11.39 -0.34
N ASP A 26 -11.62 11.90 0.49
CA ASP A 26 -12.94 12.35 0.05
C ASP A 26 -12.84 13.51 -0.94
N GLU A 27 -12.10 14.57 -0.58
CA GLU A 27 -11.88 15.74 -1.44
C GLU A 27 -11.08 15.39 -2.71
N ALA A 28 -10.03 14.56 -2.55
CA ALA A 28 -9.17 14.19 -3.66
C ALA A 28 -9.85 13.25 -4.66
N SER A 29 -10.85 12.47 -4.22
CA SER A 29 -11.59 11.53 -5.07
C SER A 29 -12.48 12.23 -6.11
N GLU A 30 -12.91 13.47 -5.84
CA GLU A 30 -13.74 14.24 -6.76
C GLU A 30 -12.95 14.79 -7.96
N VAL A 31 -11.64 14.97 -7.80
CA VAL A 31 -10.75 15.56 -8.82
C VAL A 31 -9.90 14.50 -9.52
N ALA A 32 -9.45 13.47 -8.79
CA ALA A 32 -8.53 12.48 -9.32
C ALA A 32 -9.25 11.44 -10.19
N SER A 33 -8.67 11.11 -11.36
CA SER A 33 -9.18 10.02 -12.21
C SER A 33 -9.04 8.63 -11.59
N ALA A 34 -8.12 8.46 -10.64
CA ALA A 34 -7.94 7.26 -9.84
C ALA A 34 -7.19 7.62 -8.54
N ILE A 35 -7.54 6.96 -7.44
CA ILE A 35 -6.93 7.20 -6.12
C ILE A 35 -6.82 5.89 -5.32
N THR A 36 -5.73 5.72 -4.58
CA THR A 36 -5.54 4.55 -3.70
C THR A 36 -6.06 4.83 -2.29
N PRO A 37 -6.90 3.94 -1.71
CA PRO A 37 -7.39 4.12 -0.35
C PRO A 37 -6.34 3.75 0.69
N VAL A 38 -6.47 4.32 1.89
CA VAL A 38 -5.75 3.88 3.08
C VAL A 38 -6.77 3.63 4.20
N PRO A 39 -6.88 2.40 4.73
CA PRO A 39 -6.10 1.20 4.40
C PRO A 39 -6.49 0.56 3.05
N GLY A 40 -5.66 -0.38 2.58
CA GLY A 40 -5.97 -1.26 1.43
C GLY A 40 -5.31 -0.88 0.08
N GLY A 41 -4.59 0.23 0.02
CA GLY A 41 -3.87 0.67 -1.18
C GLY A 41 -2.48 0.02 -1.33
N VAL A 42 -1.43 0.78 -1.04
CA VAL A 42 -0.03 0.36 -1.29
C VAL A 42 0.49 -0.77 -0.40
N GLY A 43 -0.04 -0.93 0.82
CA GLY A 43 0.48 -1.90 1.79
C GLY A 43 0.58 -3.34 1.26
N PRO A 44 -0.52 -3.91 0.72
CA PRO A 44 -0.49 -5.22 0.07
C PRO A 44 0.49 -5.32 -1.10
N MET A 45 0.59 -4.27 -1.92
CA MET A 45 1.50 -4.22 -3.07
C MET A 45 2.96 -4.25 -2.66
N THR A 46 3.33 -3.64 -1.52
CA THR A 46 4.70 -3.70 -0.98
C THR A 46 5.12 -5.15 -0.70
N ILE A 47 4.25 -5.95 -0.10
CA ILE A 47 4.52 -7.37 0.17
C ILE A 47 4.63 -8.16 -1.15
N THR A 48 3.69 -7.95 -2.08
CA THR A 48 3.72 -8.61 -3.39
C THR A 48 4.99 -8.30 -4.16
N MET A 49 5.43 -7.04 -4.17
CA MET A 49 6.63 -6.62 -4.88
C MET A 49 7.90 -7.14 -4.22
N LEU A 50 7.94 -7.24 -2.89
CA LEU A 50 9.04 -7.94 -2.21
C LEU A 50 9.12 -9.40 -2.68
N MET A 51 8.01 -10.13 -2.69
CA MET A 51 7.99 -11.53 -3.15
C MET A 51 8.41 -11.65 -4.62
N LYS A 52 7.90 -10.77 -5.49
CA LYS A 52 8.28 -10.72 -6.91
C LYS A 52 9.78 -10.49 -7.07
N ASN A 53 10.35 -9.55 -6.32
CA ASN A 53 11.77 -9.24 -6.37
C ASN A 53 12.61 -10.42 -5.86
N THR A 54 12.17 -11.10 -4.79
CA THR A 54 12.81 -12.32 -4.28
C THR A 54 12.83 -13.44 -5.33
N VAL A 55 11.70 -13.69 -5.99
CA VAL A 55 11.62 -14.69 -7.07
C VAL A 55 12.51 -14.30 -8.25
N HIS A 56 12.53 -13.02 -8.63
CA HIS A 56 13.39 -12.53 -9.69
C HIS A 56 14.88 -12.72 -9.35
N ALA A 57 15.29 -12.33 -8.14
CA ALA A 57 16.66 -12.52 -7.68
C ALA A 57 17.08 -14.01 -7.68
N CYS A 58 16.18 -14.91 -7.28
CA CYS A 58 16.40 -16.35 -7.37
C CYS A 58 16.62 -16.82 -8.82
N LYS A 59 15.80 -16.36 -9.77
CA LYS A 59 15.96 -16.68 -11.19
C LYS A 59 17.29 -16.20 -11.75
N VAL A 60 17.70 -14.97 -11.41
CA VAL A 60 18.99 -14.39 -11.82
C VAL A 60 20.15 -15.20 -11.24
N HIS A 61 20.12 -15.53 -9.94
CA HIS A 61 21.18 -16.31 -9.29
C HIS A 61 21.36 -17.69 -9.94
N ASN A 62 20.26 -18.33 -10.32
CA ASN A 62 20.24 -19.65 -10.95
C ASN A 62 20.34 -19.61 -12.49
N LYS A 63 20.60 -18.43 -13.10
CA LYS A 63 20.72 -18.26 -14.56
C LYS A 63 19.52 -18.81 -15.35
N LEU A 64 18.32 -18.68 -14.76
CA LEU A 64 17.06 -19.10 -15.39
C LEU A 64 16.49 -18.02 -16.31
N ILE A 65 17.03 -16.81 -16.21
CA ILE A 65 16.80 -15.63 -17.06
C ILE A 65 18.11 -14.86 -17.22
#